data_AF-A0A355H919-F1
#
_entry.id   AF-A0A355H919-F1
#
_cell.length_a   1.000
_cell.length_b   1.000
_cell.length_c   1.000
_cell.angle_alpha   90.00
_cell.angle_beta   90.00
_cell.angle_gamma   90.00
#
_symmetry.space_group_name_H-M   'P 1'
#
loop_
_entity.id
_entity.type
_entity.pdbx_description
1 polymer ?
#
loop_
_entity_poly.entity_id
_entity_poly.type
_entity_poly.pdbx_seq_one_letter_code
_entity_poly.pdbx_strand_id
1 'polypeptide(L)' 'MLDPRWEQLAEILVNYSTTTSSGERVLISMMETDTWPLARAVHAAAIRVGAFPHIEFQSTLLQRDLM' A
#
# COMPACT_ATOMS: atom_id res chain seq x y z
N MET A 1 -3.50 -7.29 17.39
CA MET A 1 -2.22 -7.68 16.77
C MET A 1 -2.44 -7.64 15.27
N LEU A 2 -1.59 -6.95 14.50
CA LEU A 2 -1.70 -6.95 13.03
C LEU A 2 -1.44 -8.37 12.52
N ASP A 3 -2.20 -8.82 11.52
CA ASP A 3 -2.02 -10.13 10.91
C ASP A 3 -0.65 -10.17 10.19
N PRO A 4 0.26 -11.10 10.54
CA PRO A 4 1.61 -11.15 9.98
C PRO A 4 1.63 -11.40 8.47
N ARG A 5 0.54 -11.91 7.89
CA ARG A 5 0.43 -12.14 6.45
C ARG A 5 0.46 -10.83 5.66
N TRP A 6 0.00 -9.72 6.25
CA TRP A 6 0.06 -8.41 5.57
C TRP A 6 1.47 -7.88 5.44
N GLU A 7 2.30 -8.08 6.48
CA GLU A 7 3.71 -7.71 6.43
C GLU A 7 4.46 -8.57 5.40
N GLN A 8 4.22 -9.88 5.40
CA GLN A 8 4.82 -10.79 4.41
C GLN A 8 4.46 -10.42 2.97
N LEU A 9 3.19 -10.12 2.72
CA LEU A 9 2.76 -9.67 1.38
C LEU A 9 3.40 -8.32 1.01
N ALA A 10 3.49 -7.38 1.96
CA ALA A 10 4.14 -6.11 1.72
C ALA A 10 5.63 -6.26 1.35
N GLU A 11 6.37 -7.17 1.99
CA GLU A 11 7.76 -7.47 1.62
C GLU A 11 7.87 -7.99 0.19
N ILE A 12 6.95 -8.89 -0.22
CA ILE A 12 6.93 -9.43 -1.58
C ILE A 12 6.65 -8.30 -2.58
N LEU A 13 5.63 -7.47 -2.30
CA LEU A 13 5.26 -6.38 -3.19
C LEU A 13 6.41 -5.39 -3.38
N VAL A 14 7.05 -4.94 -2.30
CA VAL A 14 8.09 -3.91 -2.34
C VAL A 14 9.42 -4.46 -2.88
N ASN A 15 9.90 -5.60 -2.37
CA ASN A 15 11.26 -6.07 -2.69
C ASN A 15 11.32 -6.95 -3.94
N TYR A 16 10.26 -7.71 -4.23
CA TYR A 16 10.23 -8.65 -5.36
C TYR A 16 9.41 -8.12 -6.54
N SER A 17 8.16 -7.72 -6.32
CA SER A 17 7.27 -7.35 -7.44
C SER A 17 7.61 -6.00 -8.05
N THR A 18 7.87 -4.98 -7.23
CA THR A 18 8.21 -3.63 -7.72
C THR A 18 9.70 -3.33 -7.65
N THR A 19 10.48 -4.17 -6.96
CA THR A 19 11.94 -3.97 -6.74
C THR A 19 12.26 -2.54 -6.30
N THR A 20 11.40 -1.99 -5.45
CA THR A 20 11.42 -0.58 -5.07
C THR A 20 12.72 -0.24 -4.35
N SER A 21 13.31 0.88 -4.73
CA SER A 21 14.62 1.33 -4.28
C SER A 21 14.57 2.70 -3.60
N SER A 22 15.63 3.01 -2.86
CA SER A 22 15.78 4.29 -2.17
C SER A 22 15.63 5.47 -3.12
N GLY A 23 14.87 6.48 -2.69
CA GLY A 23 14.63 7.71 -3.47
C GLY A 23 13.48 7.63 -4.47
N GLU A 24 12.92 6.45 -4.72
CA GLU A 24 11.77 6.30 -5.61
C GLU A 24 10.47 6.83 -5.00
N ARG A 25 9.55 7.29 -5.86
CA ARG A 25 8.19 7.67 -5.45
C ARG A 25 7.26 6.50 -5.71
N VAL A 26 6.56 6.06 -4.68
CA VAL A 26 5.67 4.89 -4.75
C VAL A 26 4.23 5.35 -4.58
N LEU A 27 3.37 5.05 -5.55
CA LEU A 27 1.93 5.24 -5.41
C LEU A 27 1.30 3.94 -4.91
N ILE A 28 0.60 4.02 -3.79
CA ILE A 28 -0.21 2.93 -3.23
C ILE A 28 -1.67 3.34 -3.42
N SER A 29 -2.31 2.84 -4.47
CA SER A 29 -3.75 3.01 -4.65
C SER A 29 -4.47 1.89 -3.90
N MET A 30 -5.28 2.28 -2.91
CA MET A 30 -6.09 1.36 -2.12
C MET A 30 -7.58 1.67 -2.29
N MET A 31 -8.40 0.63 -2.09
CA MET A 31 -9.83 0.73 -2.27
C MET A 31 -10.59 0.25 -1.05
N GLU A 32 -11.56 1.03 -0.60
CA GLU A 32 -12.36 0.79 0.61
C GLU A 32 -11.52 0.61 1.90
N THR A 33 -12.16 0.71 3.05
CA THR A 33 -11.45 0.72 4.35
C THR A 33 -10.85 -0.64 4.72
N ASP A 34 -11.39 -1.73 4.17
CA ASP A 34 -10.97 -3.09 4.51
C ASP A 34 -9.56 -3.42 3.97
N THR A 35 -9.09 -2.70 2.94
CA THR A 35 -7.73 -2.88 2.38
C THR A 35 -6.66 -2.09 3.14
N TRP A 36 -7.06 -1.28 4.12
CA TRP A 36 -6.16 -0.44 4.93
C TRP A 36 -5.00 -1.19 5.59
N PRO A 37 -5.19 -2.40 6.17
CA PRO A 37 -4.09 -3.12 6.81
C PRO A 37 -2.93 -3.41 5.85
N LEU A 38 -3.24 -3.82 4.61
CA LEU A 38 -2.21 -4.09 3.60
C LEU A 38 -1.58 -2.79 3.09
N ALA A 39 -2.38 -1.76 2.79
CA ALA A 39 -1.87 -0.47 2.33
C ALA A 39 -0.86 0.13 3.32
N ARG A 40 -1.16 0.05 4.61
CA ARG A 40 -0.25 0.47 5.69
C ARG A 40 1.02 -0.38 5.74
N ALA A 41 0.91 -1.70 5.57
CA ALA A 41 2.07 -2.59 5.55
C ALA A 41 3.01 -2.30 4.38
N VAL A 42 2.46 -2.10 3.16
CA VAL A 42 3.23 -1.72 1.97
C VAL A 42 3.90 -0.36 2.17
N HIS A 43 3.19 0.62 2.72
CA HIS A 43 3.75 1.92 3.04
C HIS A 43 4.94 1.81 4.01
N ALA A 44 4.83 1.00 5.06
CA ALA A 44 5.93 0.79 6.01
C ALA A 44 7.13 0.05 5.37
N ALA A 45 6.89 -0.90 4.48
CA ALA A 45 7.95 -1.56 3.72
C ALA A 45 8.66 -0.61 2.75
N ALA A 46 7.91 0.24 2.03
CA ALA A 46 8.48 1.25 1.13
C ALA A 46 9.37 2.27 1.86
N ILE A 47 8.95 2.73 3.05
CA ILE A 47 9.79 3.62 3.88
C ILE A 47 11.09 2.93 4.29
N ARG A 48 11.05 1.64 4.66
CA ARG A 48 12.25 0.91 5.11
C ARG A 48 13.32 0.79 4.03
N VAL A 49 12.94 0.74 2.75
CA VAL A 49 13.90 0.74 1.63
C VAL A 49 14.35 2.15 1.20
N GLY A 50 13.87 3.20 1.89
CA GLY A 50 14.21 4.59 1.61
C GLY A 50 13.38 5.23 0.49
N ALA A 51 12.26 4.64 0.11
CA ALA A 51 11.34 5.21 -0.87
C ALA A 51 10.37 6.22 -0.23
N PHE A 52 9.68 6.99 -1.08
CA PHE A 52 8.70 8.00 -0.72
C PHE A 52 7.28 7.53 -1.12
N PRO A 53 6.58 6.78 -0.26
CA PRO A 53 5.23 6.32 -0.58
C PRO A 53 4.18 7.41 -0.43
N HIS A 54 3.17 7.36 -1.28
CA HIS A 54 1.93 8.13 -1.21
C HIS A 54 0.74 7.16 -1.28
N ILE A 55 -0.20 7.27 -0.35
CA ILE A 55 -1.42 6.46 -0.35
C ILE A 55 -2.57 7.29 -0.94
N GLU A 56 -3.21 6.75 -1.96
CA GLU A 56 -4.49 7.23 -2.47
C GLU A 56 -5.59 6.28 -1.98
N PHE A 57 -6.60 6.84 -1.30
CA PHE A 57 -7.78 6.11 -0.90
C PHE A 57 -8.94 6.38 -1.87
N GLN A 58 -9.49 5.31 -2.44
CA GLN A 58 -10.63 5.38 -3.35
C GLN A 58 -11.81 4.59 -2.79
N SER A 59 -13.03 5.12 -2.97
CA SER A 59 -14.26 4.41 -2.61
C SER A 59 -15.19 4.30 -3.81
N THR A 60 -15.43 3.06 -4.22
CA THR A 60 -16.42 2.71 -5.24
C THR A 60 -17.84 2.90 -4.71
N LEU A 61 -18.04 2.82 -3.39
CA LEU A 61 -19.33 3.09 -2.77
C LEU A 61 -19.72 4.55 -2.97
N LEU A 62 -18.83 5.49 -2.64
CA LEU A 62 -19.07 6.92 -2.85
C LEU A 62 -19.15 7.29 -4.34
N GLN A 63 -18.38 6.60 -5.18
CA GLN A 63 -18.47 6.78 -6.64
C GLN A 63 -19.85 6.38 -7.17
N ARG A 64 -20.48 5.33 -6.61
CA ARG A 64 -21.82 4.90 -6.98
C ARG A 64 -22.89 5.90 -6.58
N ASP A 65 -22.71 6.65 -5.51
CA ASP A 65 -23.65 7.70 -5.11
C ASP A 65 -23.75 8.84 -6.15
N LEU A 66 -22.76 8.95 -7.05
CA LEU A 66 -22.72 9.95 -8.12
C LEU A 66 -23.33 9.49 -9.46
N MET A 67 -23.72 8.21 -9.57
CA MET A 67 -24.28 7.60 -10.80
C MET A 67 -25.79 7.42 -10.69
#